data_AF-A0A925RMJ6-F1
#
_entry.id   AF-A0A925RMJ6-F1
#
_cell.length_a   1.000
_cell.length_b   1.000
_cell.length_c   1.000
_cell.angle_alpha   90.00
_cell.angle_beta   90.00
_cell.angle_gamma   90.00
#
_symmetry.space_group_name_H-M   'P 1'
#
loop_
_entity.id
_entity.type
_entity.pdbx_description
1 polymer ?
#
loop_
_entity_poly.entity_id
_entity_poly.type
_entity_poly.pdbx_seq_one_letter_code
_entity_poly.pdbx_strand_id
1 'polypeptide(L)'
;MVLDGTAQGASDTSPEVEARMFELWRRATPSQKLRKVFGIGKMINDLARGELRVRYPDATAREIELRLASRNLDRETMIRAFHWDPALHGM
;
A
#
# COMPACT_ATOMS: atom_id res chain seq x y z
N MET A 1 -8.02 11.60 -15.96
CA MET A 1 -7.15 10.46 -16.24
C MET A 1 -8.04 9.26 -16.54
N VAL A 2 -8.32 9.03 -17.83
CA VAL A 2 -9.08 7.86 -18.28
C VAL A 2 -8.08 6.69 -18.30
N LEU A 3 -8.38 5.62 -17.58
CA LEU A 3 -7.56 4.41 -17.57
C LEU A 3 -7.96 3.55 -18.78
N ASP A 4 -7.53 3.90 -19.98
CA ASP A 4 -7.82 3.16 -21.23
C ASP A 4 -7.04 1.84 -21.39
N GLY A 5 -6.55 1.26 -20.29
CA GLY A 5 -5.93 -0.07 -20.30
C GLY A 5 -4.59 -0.18 -21.05
N THR A 6 -4.13 0.88 -21.72
CA THR A 6 -2.77 0.96 -22.28
C THR A 6 -1.84 1.57 -21.25
N ALA A 7 -1.36 0.75 -20.31
CA ALA A 7 -0.14 1.11 -19.62
C ALA A 7 0.94 1.22 -20.70
N GLN A 8 1.48 2.43 -20.92
CA GLN A 8 2.69 2.58 -21.71
C GLN A 8 3.77 1.76 -20.99
N GLY A 9 4.30 0.72 -21.64
CA GLY A 9 5.28 -0.17 -21.04
C GLY A 9 6.43 0.61 -20.41
N ALA A 10 6.91 0.13 -19.26
CA ALA A 10 8.09 0.71 -18.62
C ALA A 10 9.25 0.70 -19.63
N SER A 11 10.01 1.79 -19.74
CA SER A 11 11.10 1.91 -20.72
C SER A 11 12.20 0.84 -20.57
N ASP A 12 12.25 0.20 -19.40
CA ASP A 12 13.17 -0.89 -19.04
C ASP A 12 12.51 -2.29 -19.16
N THR A 13 11.45 -2.42 -19.95
CA THR A 13 10.77 -3.70 -20.20
C THR A 13 10.52 -3.85 -21.69
N SER A 14 11.02 -4.95 -22.29
CA SER A 14 10.83 -5.19 -23.71
C SER A 14 9.36 -5.54 -24.02
N PRO A 15 8.88 -5.27 -25.25
CA PRO A 15 7.50 -5.59 -25.65
C PRO A 15 7.15 -7.07 -25.48
N GLU A 16 8.10 -7.98 -25.70
CA GLU A 16 7.90 -9.42 -25.54
C GLU A 16 7.69 -9.81 -24.07
N VAL A 17 8.47 -9.21 -23.16
CA VAL A 17 8.34 -9.42 -21.72
C VAL A 17 7.00 -8.87 -21.22
N GLU A 18 6.62 -7.69 -21.67
CA GLU A 18 5.33 -7.07 -21.34
C GLU A 18 4.15 -7.93 -21.82
N ALA A 19 4.18 -8.39 -23.07
CA ALA A 19 3.15 -9.28 -23.62
C ALA A 19 3.03 -10.58 -22.79
N ARG A 20 4.17 -11.14 -22.37
CA ARG A 20 4.22 -12.33 -21.51
C ARG A 20 3.64 -12.05 -20.12
N MET A 21 3.92 -10.91 -19.52
CA MET A 21 3.34 -10.51 -18.23
C MET A 21 1.81 -10.42 -18.30
N PHE A 22 1.27 -9.79 -19.36
CA PHE A 22 -0.18 -9.71 -19.55
C PHE A 22 -0.84 -11.06 -19.78
N GLU A 23 -0.19 -11.95 -20.53
CA GLU A 23 -0.68 -13.32 -20.73
C GLU A 23 -0.73 -14.09 -19.40
N LEU A 24 0.34 -14.04 -18.60
CA LEU A 24 0.39 -14.67 -17.27
C LEU A 24 -0.68 -14.09 -16.33
N TRP A 25 -0.90 -12.78 -16.38
CA TRP A 25 -1.93 -12.13 -15.57
C TRP A 25 -3.35 -12.54 -16.02
N ARG A 26 -3.59 -12.67 -17.32
CA ARG A 26 -4.89 -13.15 -17.84
C ARG A 26 -5.17 -14.60 -17.43
N ARG A 27 -4.14 -15.46 -17.39
CA ARG A 27 -4.27 -16.86 -16.98
C ARG A 27 -4.37 -17.07 -15.48
N ALA A 28 -4.00 -16.09 -14.67
CA ALA A 28 -4.07 -16.21 -13.21
C ALA A 28 -5.52 -16.33 -12.73
N THR A 29 -5.76 -17.28 -11.84
CA THR A 29 -7.05 -17.43 -11.16
C THR A 29 -7.35 -16.22 -10.26
N PRO A 30 -8.61 -15.96 -9.89
CA PRO A 30 -8.95 -14.88 -8.96
C PRO A 30 -8.17 -14.95 -7.64
N SER A 31 -7.96 -16.15 -7.07
CA SER A 31 -7.21 -16.32 -5.82
C SER A 31 -5.71 -16.02 -5.98
N GLN A 32 -5.11 -16.35 -7.12
CA GLN A 32 -3.71 -16.00 -7.42
C GLN A 32 -3.54 -14.48 -7.57
N LYS A 33 -4.50 -13.80 -8.21
CA LYS A 33 -4.50 -12.34 -8.32
C LYS A 33 -4.62 -11.68 -6.95
N LEU A 34 -5.57 -12.12 -6.13
CA LEU A 34 -5.76 -11.61 -4.77
C LEU A 34 -4.51 -11.82 -3.91
N ARG A 35 -3.86 -12.97 -4.00
CA ARG A 35 -2.60 -13.23 -3.28
C ARG A 35 -1.51 -12.23 -3.65
N LYS A 36 -1.37 -11.90 -4.95
CA LYS A 36 -0.40 -10.90 -5.42
C LYS A 36 -0.74 -9.51 -4.90
N VAL A 37 -2.00 -9.10 -5.00
CA VAL A 37 -2.47 -7.79 -4.51
C VAL A 37 -2.26 -7.64 -2.99
N PHE A 38 -2.62 -8.64 -2.20
CA PHE A 38 -2.39 -8.61 -0.75
C PHE A 38 -0.90 -8.64 -0.39
N GLY A 39 -0.07 -9.36 -1.15
CA GLY A 39 1.38 -9.33 -0.99
C GLY A 39 1.96 -7.94 -1.20
N ILE A 40 1.52 -7.25 -2.25
CA ILE A 40 1.92 -5.85 -2.53
C ILE A 40 1.45 -4.93 -1.40
N GLY A 41 0.19 -5.06 -0.95
CA GLY A 41 -0.33 -4.26 0.16
C GLY A 41 0.47 -4.45 1.45
N LYS A 42 0.85 -5.69 1.77
CA LYS A 42 1.73 -5.98 2.90
C LYS A 42 3.09 -5.30 2.76
N MET A 43 3.72 -5.42 1.60
CA MET A 43 5.03 -4.83 1.33
C MET A 43 5.00 -3.29 1.49
N ILE A 44 3.98 -2.63 0.95
CA ILE A 44 3.81 -1.17 1.09
C ILE A 44 3.68 -0.78 2.56
N ASN A 45 2.88 -1.51 3.33
CA ASN A 45 2.72 -1.26 4.76
C ASN A 45 4.03 -1.48 5.53
N ASP A 46 4.83 -2.48 5.17
CA ASP A 46 6.11 -2.75 5.82
C ASP A 46 7.15 -1.64 5.52
N LEU A 47 7.19 -1.12 4.29
CA LEU A 47 7.99 0.07 3.98
C LEU A 47 7.54 1.29 4.79
N ALA A 48 6.23 1.54 4.85
CA ALA A 48 5.67 2.66 5.61
C ALA A 48 6.01 2.56 7.12
N ARG A 49 5.98 1.36 7.71
CA ARG A 49 6.43 1.15 9.10
C ARG A 49 7.90 1.49 9.29
N GLY A 50 8.76 1.10 8.35
CA GLY A 50 10.18 1.43 8.39
C GLY A 50 10.40 2.94 8.42
N GLU A 51 9.73 3.66 7.52
CA GLU A 51 9.78 5.13 7.45
C GLU A 51 9.25 5.79 8.74
N LEU A 52 8.11 5.33 9.26
CA LEU A 52 7.54 5.83 10.52
C LEU A 52 8.47 5.63 11.71
N ARG A 53 9.19 4.50 11.80
CA ARG A 53 10.16 4.26 12.87
C ARG A 53 11.36 5.19 12.80
N VAL A 54 11.80 5.56 11.60
CA VAL A 54 12.86 6.55 11.41
C VAL A 54 12.38 7.94 11.81
N ARG A 55 11.15 8.30 11.41
CA ARG A 55 10.55 9.61 11.73
C ARG A 55 10.23 9.77 13.22
N TYR A 56 9.82 8.69 13.89
CA TYR A 56 9.40 8.68 15.29
C TYR A 56 10.17 7.62 16.08
N PRO A 57 11.45 7.86 16.40
CA PRO A 57 12.33 6.86 17.03
C PRO A 57 11.86 6.42 18.42
N ASP A 58 11.19 7.32 19.16
CA ASP A 58 10.70 7.06 20.52
C ASP A 58 9.26 6.53 20.56
N ALA A 59 8.60 6.39 19.40
CA ALA A 59 7.23 5.91 19.35
C ALA A 59 7.15 4.41 19.67
N THR A 60 6.16 4.06 20.47
CA THR A 60 5.84 2.66 20.75
C THR A 60 5.29 1.97 19.50
N ALA A 61 5.33 0.62 19.48
CA ALA A 61 4.77 -0.15 18.37
C ALA A 61 3.29 0.16 18.11
N ARG A 62 2.50 0.43 19.16
CA ARG A 62 1.09 0.80 19.06
C ARG A 62 0.92 2.12 18.30
N GLU A 63 1.73 3.09 18.64
CA GLU A 63 1.69 4.43 18.04
C GLU A 63 2.12 4.42 16.57
N ILE A 64 3.07 3.55 16.20
CA ILE A 64 3.43 3.32 14.79
C ILE A 64 2.24 2.76 14.01
N GLU A 65 1.53 1.75 14.54
CA GLU A 65 0.36 1.19 13.87
C GLU A 65 -0.79 2.20 13.74
N LEU A 66 -1.00 3.07 14.75
CA LEU A 66 -2.04 4.09 14.69
C LEU A 66 -1.72 5.19 13.66
N ARG A 67 -0.44 5.58 13.53
CA ARG A 67 0.00 6.46 12.44
C ARG A 67 -0.18 5.82 11.08
N LEU A 68 0.18 4.55 10.92
CA LEU A 68 -0.06 3.81 9.67
C LEU A 68 -1.57 3.74 9.33
N ALA A 69 -2.42 3.45 10.31
CA ALA A 69 -3.87 3.39 10.13
C ALA A 69 -4.46 4.75 9.72
N SER A 70 -3.96 5.85 10.29
CA SER A 70 -4.42 7.21 9.96
C SER A 70 -4.18 7.64 8.51
N ARG A 71 -3.33 6.91 7.76
CA ARG A 71 -3.12 7.15 6.31
C ARG A 71 -4.31 6.69 5.46
N ASN A 72 -5.15 5.79 5.98
CA ASN A 72 -6.28 5.19 5.26
C ASN A 72 -7.64 5.48 5.90
N LEU A 73 -7.65 5.80 7.19
CA LEU A 73 -8.87 6.10 7.95
C LEU A 73 -8.96 7.60 8.19
N ASP A 74 -10.17 8.15 8.05
CA ASP A 74 -10.43 9.53 8.39
C ASP A 74 -10.26 9.79 9.90
N ARG A 75 -10.09 11.07 10.26
CA ARG A 75 -9.86 11.50 11.64
C ARG A 75 -11.00 11.09 12.58
N GLU A 76 -12.25 11.19 12.14
CA GLU A 76 -13.40 10.86 12.98
C GLU A 76 -13.40 9.36 13.31
N THR A 77 -13.15 8.51 12.31
CA THR A 77 -13.01 7.07 12.50
C THR A 77 -11.85 6.72 13.44
N MET A 78 -10.70 7.39 13.30
CA MET A 78 -9.54 7.18 14.19
C MET A 78 -9.85 7.50 15.65
N ILE A 79 -10.51 8.64 15.89
CA ILE A 79 -10.90 9.06 17.24
C ILE A 79 -11.93 8.10 17.83
N ARG A 80 -12.95 7.72 17.05
CA ARG A 80 -14.03 6.84 17.52
C ARG A 80 -13.57 5.41 17.81
N ALA A 81 -12.74 4.84 16.94
CA ALA A 81 -12.34 3.43 17.05
C ALA A 81 -11.09 3.21 17.94
N PHE A 82 -10.20 4.21 18.01
CA PHE A 82 -8.90 4.05 18.65
C PHE A 82 -8.58 5.10 19.71
N HIS A 83 -9.46 6.09 19.92
CA HIS A 83 -9.22 7.23 20.82
C HIS A 83 -7.91 7.96 20.48
N TRP A 84 -7.58 8.01 19.18
CA TRP A 84 -6.36 8.59 18.67
C TRP A 84 -6.70 9.70 17.69
N ASP A 85 -6.16 10.91 17.93
CA ASP A 85 -6.34 12.04 17.03
C ASP A 85 -5.09 12.27 16.16
N PRO A 86 -5.13 11.95 14.85
CA PRO A 86 -3.99 12.14 13.96
C PRO A 86 -3.51 13.60 13.89
N ALA A 87 -4.38 14.58 14.15
CA ALA A 87 -3.99 16.00 14.11
C ALA A 87 -3.11 16.40 15.31
N LEU A 88 -3.20 15.69 16.44
CA LEU A 88 -2.38 15.95 17.63
C LEU A 88 -1.04 15.19 17.58
N HIS A 89 -1.00 14.07 16.86
CA HIS A 89 0.15 13.14 16.90
C HIS A 89 0.99 13.12 15.61
N GLY A 90 0.58 13.86 14.58
CA GLY A 90 1.21 13.88 13.25
C GLY A 90 0.92 12.63 12.41
N MET A 91 1.05 12.77 11.09
CA MET A 91 1.00 11.66 10.12
C MET A 91 2.38 11.04 9.85
#